data_AF-A0A2E5YLW6-F1
#
_entry.id   AF-A0A2E5YLW6-F1
#
_cell.length_a   1.000
_cell.length_b   1.000
_cell.length_c   1.000
_cell.angle_alpha   90.00
_cell.angle_beta   90.00
_cell.angle_gamma   90.00
#
_symmetry.space_group_name_H-M   'P 1'
#
loop_
_entity.id
_entity.type
_entity.pdbx_description
1 polymer ?
#
loop_
_entity_poly.entity_id
_entity_poly.type
_entity_poly.pdbx_seq_one_letter_code
_entity_poly.pdbx_strand_id
1 'polypeptide(L)'
;MRLGSALSELKRISVDLERTLGLAARDWAWFVLAGIPPEPFLASAWVRSGACLALDTIQIDVGPATSTNEVVQILQKSKRRLLELERERLGPEVTFGQKMTDTRLRLAMVAAQKNDGQTWDKARLAWNKSYPREKFGPDEHFARDSRDAYLRITGKPLRWKRKRGHRGDS
;
A
#
# COMPACT_ATOMS: atom_id res chain seq x y z
N MET A 1 40.52 23.65 -29.37
CA MET A 1 39.56 23.00 -28.47
C MET A 1 38.55 22.25 -29.36
N ARG A 2 38.40 20.92 -29.24
CA ARG A 2 37.49 20.15 -30.11
C ARG A 2 36.07 20.21 -29.52
N LEU A 3 35.09 20.78 -30.23
CA LEU A 3 33.70 20.88 -29.76
C LEU A 3 33.11 19.54 -29.25
N GLY A 4 33.54 18.42 -29.82
CA GLY A 4 33.11 17.09 -29.40
C GLY A 4 33.45 16.72 -27.94
N SER A 5 34.54 17.27 -27.36
CA SER A 5 34.88 16.99 -25.96
C SER A 5 33.99 17.76 -24.99
N ALA A 6 33.59 18.98 -25.32
CA ALA A 6 32.74 19.81 -24.47
C ALA A 6 31.30 19.27 -24.38
N LEU A 7 30.72 18.82 -25.51
CA LEU A 7 29.38 18.22 -25.51
C LEU A 7 29.36 16.87 -24.80
N SER A 8 30.43 16.09 -24.91
CA SER A 8 30.56 14.81 -24.19
C SER A 8 30.66 15.03 -22.68
N GLU A 9 31.40 16.06 -22.25
CA GLU A 9 31.53 16.43 -20.85
C GLU A 9 30.22 16.97 -20.27
N LEU A 10 29.51 17.83 -21.01
CA LEU A 10 28.19 18.30 -20.63
C LEU A 10 27.22 17.13 -20.43
N LYS A 11 27.17 16.20 -21.39
CA LYS A 11 26.33 15.00 -21.30
C LYS A 11 26.69 14.16 -20.07
N ARG A 12 27.98 13.99 -19.77
CA ARG A 12 28.45 13.26 -18.59
C ARG A 12 27.96 13.91 -17.30
N ILE A 13 28.20 15.21 -17.13
CA ILE A 13 27.79 15.98 -15.95
C ILE A 13 26.25 15.93 -15.77
N SER A 14 25.49 16.12 -16.85
CA SER A 14 24.04 16.09 -16.80
C SER A 14 23.48 14.73 -16.37
N VAL A 15 24.09 13.61 -16.81
CA VAL A 15 23.70 12.25 -16.41
C VAL A 15 24.08 11.96 -14.96
N ASP A 16 25.24 12.42 -14.50
CA ASP A 16 25.65 12.28 -13.11
C ASP A 16 24.72 13.07 -12.17
N LEU A 17 24.30 14.27 -12.57
CA LEU A 17 23.31 15.09 -11.85
C LEU A 17 21.93 14.43 -11.86
N GLU A 18 21.50 13.83 -12.97
CA GLU A 18 20.24 13.07 -13.03
C GLU A 18 20.21 11.93 -12.01
N ARG A 19 21.29 11.15 -11.93
CA ARG A 19 21.41 10.05 -10.95
C ARG A 19 21.40 10.54 -9.50
N THR A 20 21.98 11.72 -9.26
CA THR A 20 22.16 12.24 -7.89
C THR A 20 20.93 12.99 -7.40
N LEU A 21 20.25 13.72 -8.30
CA LEU A 21 19.25 14.72 -7.96
C LEU A 21 17.86 14.44 -8.58
N GLY A 22 17.72 13.38 -9.39
CA GLY A 22 16.43 12.84 -9.83
C GLY A 22 15.73 13.60 -10.96
N LEU A 23 16.35 14.65 -11.51
CA LEU A 23 15.84 15.41 -12.66
C LEU A 23 16.46 14.92 -13.97
N ALA A 24 15.72 14.98 -15.07
CA ALA A 24 16.21 14.51 -16.37
C ALA A 24 17.50 15.23 -16.80
N ALA A 25 18.46 14.51 -17.39
CA ALA A 25 19.72 15.10 -17.87
C ALA A 25 19.54 16.33 -18.78
N ARG A 26 18.44 16.40 -19.54
CA ARG A 26 18.11 17.57 -20.38
C ARG A 26 18.02 18.86 -19.55
N ASP A 27 17.36 18.80 -18.40
CA ASP A 27 17.09 19.98 -17.59
C ASP A 27 18.37 20.42 -16.85
N TRP A 28 19.24 19.46 -16.48
CA TRP A 28 20.59 19.75 -16.01
C TRP A 28 21.49 20.35 -17.10
N ALA A 29 21.36 19.90 -18.35
CA ALA A 29 22.11 20.49 -19.46
C ALA A 29 21.71 21.97 -19.67
N TRP A 30 20.42 22.29 -19.55
CA TRP A 30 19.94 23.67 -19.58
C TRP A 30 20.48 24.51 -18.43
N PHE A 31 20.53 23.97 -17.22
CA PHE A 31 21.13 24.65 -16.09
C PHE A 31 22.61 24.95 -16.29
N VAL A 32 23.39 23.97 -16.73
CA VAL A 32 24.83 24.15 -16.97
C VAL A 32 25.08 25.15 -18.11
N LEU A 33 24.26 25.14 -19.15
CA LEU A 33 24.44 26.01 -20.32
C LEU A 33 23.92 27.44 -20.12
N ALA A 34 22.78 27.59 -19.46
CA ALA A 34 22.06 28.86 -19.39
C ALA A 34 22.00 29.45 -17.98
N GLY A 35 22.47 28.73 -16.96
CA GLY A 35 22.33 29.13 -15.55
C GLY A 35 20.88 29.12 -15.06
N ILE A 36 19.94 28.57 -15.85
CA ILE A 36 18.52 28.51 -15.50
C ILE A 36 18.31 27.27 -14.63
N PRO A 37 18.04 27.41 -13.32
CA PRO A 37 17.80 26.25 -12.47
C PRO A 37 16.60 25.47 -13.03
N PRO A 38 16.68 24.14 -13.12
CA PRO A 38 15.52 23.37 -13.53
C PRO A 38 14.43 23.61 -12.50
N GLU A 39 13.17 23.78 -12.94
CA GLU A 39 12.08 24.00 -11.98
C GLU A 39 12.09 22.83 -10.99
N PRO A 40 12.24 23.12 -9.67
CA PRO A 40 12.16 22.06 -8.69
C PRO A 40 10.75 21.49 -8.78
N PHE A 41 10.61 20.24 -9.23
CA PHE A 41 9.32 19.57 -9.07
C PHE A 41 9.05 19.50 -7.57
N LEU A 42 7.92 20.05 -7.15
CA LEU A 42 7.55 20.06 -5.73
C LEU A 42 7.37 18.61 -5.25
N ALA A 43 6.67 17.80 -6.05
CA ALA A 43 6.57 16.36 -5.87
C ALA A 43 6.12 15.71 -7.18
N SER A 44 6.42 14.43 -7.33
CA SER A 44 5.85 13.56 -8.35
C SER A 44 5.36 12.28 -7.67
N ALA A 45 4.30 11.67 -8.20
CA ALA A 45 3.71 10.47 -7.63
C ALA A 45 3.33 9.49 -8.72
N TRP A 46 3.56 8.20 -8.47
CA TRP A 46 3.13 7.12 -9.35
C TRP A 46 2.63 5.94 -8.54
N VAL A 47 1.74 5.19 -9.18
CA VAL A 47 1.19 3.96 -8.64
C VAL A 47 1.95 2.80 -9.26
N ARG A 48 2.65 2.03 -8.44
CA ARG A 48 3.15 0.72 -8.82
C ARG A 48 2.02 -0.28 -8.60
N SER A 49 1.35 -0.66 -9.68
CA SER A 49 0.25 -1.61 -9.62
C SER A 49 0.73 -3.00 -9.23
N GLY A 50 0.00 -3.63 -8.31
CA GLY A 50 0.15 -5.04 -7.95
C GLY A 50 -0.85 -5.92 -8.67
N ALA A 51 -0.95 -7.19 -8.26
CA ALA A 51 -1.93 -8.14 -8.81
C ALA A 51 -3.41 -7.75 -8.52
N CYS A 52 -3.64 -6.83 -7.59
CA CYS A 52 -4.94 -6.23 -7.30
C CYS A 52 -4.74 -4.87 -6.63
N LEU A 53 -5.78 -4.01 -6.64
CA LEU A 53 -5.75 -2.66 -6.06
C LEU A 53 -5.25 -2.62 -4.60
N ALA A 54 -5.50 -3.66 -3.82
CA ALA A 54 -5.06 -3.73 -2.43
C ALA A 54 -3.54 -3.89 -2.25
N LEU A 55 -2.82 -4.23 -3.32
CA LEU A 55 -1.36 -4.37 -3.37
C LEU A 55 -0.67 -3.19 -4.07
N ASP A 56 -1.45 -2.25 -4.61
CA ASP A 56 -0.89 -1.09 -5.28
C ASP A 56 -0.08 -0.26 -4.29
N THR A 57 1.12 0.12 -4.71
CA THR A 57 2.02 0.95 -3.90
C THR A 57 2.13 2.31 -4.55
N ILE A 58 1.78 3.37 -3.80
CA ILE A 58 2.01 4.74 -4.25
C ILE A 58 3.42 5.11 -3.83
N GLN A 59 4.26 5.43 -4.81
CA GLN A 59 5.56 6.05 -4.57
C GLN A 59 5.43 7.54 -4.84
N ILE A 60 5.98 8.35 -3.95
CA ILE A 60 6.01 9.80 -4.03
C ILE A 60 7.47 10.22 -3.96
N ASP A 61 7.97 10.81 -5.02
CA ASP A 61 9.29 11.42 -5.05
C ASP A 61 9.10 12.92 -4.79
N VAL A 62 9.85 13.44 -3.84
CA VAL A 62 9.68 14.81 -3.35
C VAL A 62 10.93 15.61 -3.69
N GLY A 63 10.74 16.85 -4.16
CA GLY A 63 11.85 17.73 -4.46
C GLY A 63 12.71 18.01 -3.23
N PRO A 64 14.02 18.30 -3.42
CA PRO A 64 14.96 18.52 -2.32
C PRO A 64 14.65 19.76 -1.47
N ALA A 65 13.82 20.68 -1.97
CA ALA A 65 13.38 21.87 -1.25
C ALA A 65 12.28 21.59 -0.21
N THR A 66 11.69 20.39 -0.21
CA THR A 66 10.63 20.02 0.73
C THR A 66 11.21 19.17 1.86
N SER A 67 10.87 19.49 3.11
CA SER A 67 11.33 18.66 4.22
C SER A 67 10.59 17.32 4.26
N THR A 68 11.31 16.24 4.55
CA THR A 68 10.72 14.91 4.78
C THR A 68 9.61 14.97 5.84
N ASN A 69 9.76 15.83 6.86
CA ASN A 69 8.78 15.99 7.93
C ASN A 69 7.45 16.58 7.43
N GLU A 70 7.49 17.59 6.57
CA GLU A 70 6.26 18.16 5.97
C GLU A 70 5.51 17.12 5.15
N VAL A 71 6.24 16.33 4.36
CA VAL A 71 5.65 15.23 3.56
C VAL A 71 4.96 14.21 4.48
N VAL A 72 5.64 13.80 5.56
CA VAL A 72 5.08 12.88 6.55
C VAL A 72 3.82 13.46 7.21
N GLN A 73 3.83 14.74 7.56
CA GLN A 73 2.66 15.40 8.16
C GLN A 73 1.47 15.44 7.20
N ILE A 74 1.70 15.81 5.94
CA ILE A 74 0.67 15.81 4.89
C ILE A 74 0.13 14.40 4.69
N LEU A 75 0.99 13.39 4.59
CA LEU A 75 0.58 11.99 4.46
C LEU A 75 -0.25 11.52 5.66
N GLN A 76 0.14 11.85 6.89
CA GLN A 76 -0.62 11.50 8.09
C GLN A 76 -1.98 12.19 8.13
N LYS A 77 -2.07 13.46 7.71
CA LYS A 77 -3.32 14.22 7.60
C LYS A 77 -4.24 13.59 6.55
N SER A 78 -3.72 13.33 5.36
CA SER A 78 -4.47 12.69 4.27
C SER A 78 -4.92 11.29 4.64
N LYS A 79 -4.07 10.49 5.30
CA LYS A 79 -4.43 9.16 5.79
C LYS A 79 -5.55 9.23 6.81
N ARG A 80 -5.49 10.14 7.79
CA ARG A 80 -6.59 10.34 8.75
C ARG A 80 -7.90 10.67 8.05
N ARG A 81 -7.86 11.59 7.08
CA ARG A 81 -9.05 11.98 6.32
C ARG A 81 -9.63 10.81 5.51
N LEU A 82 -8.78 10.01 4.88
CA LEU A 82 -9.20 8.80 4.17
C LEU A 82 -9.88 7.80 5.13
N LEU A 83 -9.28 7.56 6.31
CA LEU A 83 -9.84 6.66 7.32
C LEU A 83 -11.22 7.13 7.81
N GLU A 84 -11.42 8.44 7.97
CA GLU A 84 -12.72 9.02 8.32
C GLU A 84 -13.76 8.76 7.22
N LEU A 85 -13.43 9.07 5.97
CA LEU A 85 -14.33 8.84 4.83
C LEU A 85 -14.68 7.36 4.66
N GLU A 86 -13.72 6.46 4.86
CA GLU A 86 -13.97 5.03 4.78
C GLU A 86 -14.82 4.52 5.94
N ARG A 87 -14.65 5.06 7.16
CA ARG A 87 -15.52 4.76 8.30
C ARG A 87 -16.94 5.26 8.08
N GLU A 88 -17.10 6.46 7.52
CA GLU A 88 -18.42 6.99 7.14
C GLU A 88 -19.10 6.07 6.11
N ARG A 89 -18.35 5.54 5.15
CA ARG A 89 -18.87 4.68 4.07
C ARG A 89 -19.14 3.24 4.50
N LEU A 90 -18.24 2.63 5.27
CA LEU A 90 -18.21 1.18 5.53
C LEU A 90 -18.51 0.82 6.98
N GLY A 91 -18.61 1.83 7.85
CA GLY A 91 -18.90 1.67 9.27
C GLY A 91 -17.65 1.71 10.17
N PRO A 92 -17.84 1.85 11.48
CA PRO A 92 -16.76 2.05 12.46
C PRO A 92 -15.89 0.80 12.68
N GLU A 93 -16.33 -0.38 12.25
CA GLU A 93 -15.65 -1.65 12.52
C GLU A 93 -14.42 -1.92 11.62
N VAL A 94 -14.21 -1.11 10.58
CA VAL A 94 -13.15 -1.36 9.58
C VAL A 94 -11.81 -0.76 9.99
N THR A 95 -10.76 -1.59 9.95
CA THR A 95 -9.42 -1.18 10.39
C THR A 95 -8.46 -1.04 9.19
N PHE A 96 -8.42 0.15 8.62
CA PHE A 96 -7.62 0.47 7.42
C PHE A 96 -6.16 0.83 7.69
N GLY A 97 -5.72 0.84 8.96
CA GLY A 97 -4.35 1.21 9.35
C GLY A 97 -3.27 0.21 8.94
N GLN A 98 -3.62 -1.04 8.68
CA GLN A 98 -2.67 -2.14 8.42
C GLN A 98 -2.50 -2.42 6.92
N LYS A 99 -1.24 -2.64 6.50
CA LYS A 99 -0.87 -3.01 5.14
C LYS A 99 -1.59 -4.31 4.73
N MET A 100 -2.10 -4.37 3.50
CA MET A 100 -2.59 -5.63 2.94
C MET A 100 -1.37 -6.51 2.64
N THR A 101 -1.33 -7.69 3.26
CA THR A 101 -0.29 -8.69 3.03
C THR A 101 -0.88 -9.88 2.28
N ASP A 102 -0.04 -10.70 1.68
CA ASP A 102 -0.46 -11.95 1.03
C ASP A 102 -1.27 -12.85 1.98
N THR A 103 -0.90 -12.87 3.26
CA THR A 103 -1.68 -13.50 4.34
C THR A 103 -3.12 -13.01 4.37
N ARG A 104 -3.34 -11.68 4.35
CA ARG A 104 -4.68 -11.11 4.41
C ARG A 104 -5.48 -11.36 3.14
N LEU A 105 -4.85 -11.32 1.97
CA LEU A 105 -5.50 -11.72 0.72
C LEU A 105 -5.98 -13.18 0.80
N ARG A 106 -5.13 -14.07 1.30
CA ARG A 106 -5.48 -15.48 1.52
C ARG A 106 -6.60 -15.63 2.55
N LEU A 107 -6.61 -14.85 3.63
CA LEU A 107 -7.71 -14.86 4.61
C LEU A 107 -9.04 -14.48 3.96
N ALA A 108 -9.08 -13.44 3.13
CA ALA A 108 -10.28 -13.05 2.41
C ALA A 108 -10.78 -14.14 1.44
N MET A 109 -9.86 -14.81 0.72
CA MET A 109 -10.21 -15.94 -0.15
C MET A 109 -10.78 -17.10 0.65
N VAL A 110 -10.17 -17.46 1.79
CA VAL A 110 -10.66 -18.53 2.67
C VAL A 110 -12.02 -18.14 3.25
N ALA A 111 -12.21 -16.87 3.60
CA ALA A 111 -13.49 -16.37 4.07
C ALA A 111 -14.58 -16.49 2.99
N ALA A 112 -14.27 -16.21 1.72
CA ALA A 112 -15.19 -16.41 0.62
C ALA A 112 -15.51 -17.90 0.38
N GLN A 113 -14.48 -18.76 0.37
CA GLN A 113 -14.59 -20.19 0.07
C GLN A 113 -15.27 -21.00 1.18
N LYS A 114 -14.99 -20.68 2.45
CA LYS A 114 -15.48 -21.41 3.63
C LYS A 114 -16.75 -20.80 4.22
N ASN A 115 -17.36 -19.81 3.56
CA ASN A 115 -18.70 -19.34 3.87
C ASN A 115 -19.78 -20.30 3.32
N ASP A 116 -19.60 -21.60 3.59
CA ASP A 116 -20.43 -22.73 3.17
C ASP A 116 -21.29 -23.27 4.32
N GLY A 117 -21.30 -22.59 5.48
CA GLY A 117 -22.01 -23.03 6.69
C GLY A 117 -21.11 -23.63 7.77
N GLN A 118 -19.78 -23.67 7.56
CA GLN A 118 -18.83 -24.02 8.62
C GLN A 118 -18.74 -22.96 9.73
N THR A 119 -18.33 -23.37 10.92
CA THR A 119 -18.01 -22.43 12.02
C THR A 119 -16.66 -21.77 11.79
N TRP A 120 -16.46 -20.58 12.38
CA TRP A 120 -15.17 -19.89 12.33
C TRP A 120 -14.02 -20.73 12.89
N ASP A 121 -14.26 -21.50 13.96
CA ASP A 121 -13.26 -22.40 14.51
C ASP A 121 -12.85 -23.50 13.51
N LYS A 122 -13.80 -24.11 12.79
CA LYS A 122 -13.48 -25.09 11.74
C LYS A 122 -12.68 -24.46 10.59
N ALA A 123 -13.07 -23.27 10.14
CA ALA A 123 -12.35 -22.53 9.10
C ALA A 123 -10.93 -22.16 9.56
N ARG A 124 -10.77 -21.74 10.83
CA ARG A 124 -9.47 -21.46 11.46
C ARG A 124 -8.60 -22.70 11.56
N LEU A 125 -9.15 -23.84 11.98
CA LEU A 125 -8.41 -25.10 12.05
C LEU A 125 -7.95 -25.55 10.67
N ALA A 126 -8.80 -25.43 9.65
CA ALA A 126 -8.43 -25.68 8.27
C ALA A 126 -7.31 -24.73 7.79
N TRP A 127 -7.41 -23.44 8.11
CA TRP A 127 -6.35 -22.47 7.85
C TRP A 127 -5.03 -22.86 8.51
N ASN A 128 -5.04 -23.13 9.82
CA ASN A 128 -3.84 -23.47 10.60
C ASN A 128 -3.17 -24.76 10.11
N LYS A 129 -3.94 -25.67 9.51
CA LYS A 129 -3.44 -26.89 8.87
C LYS A 129 -2.75 -26.57 7.54
N SER A 130 -3.36 -25.72 6.71
CA SER A 130 -2.81 -25.33 5.40
C SER A 130 -1.65 -24.34 5.49
N TYR A 131 -1.61 -23.49 6.51
CA TYR A 131 -0.65 -22.40 6.69
C TYR A 131 -0.03 -22.44 8.10
N PRO A 132 0.83 -23.43 8.40
CA PRO A 132 1.33 -23.64 9.76
C PRO A 132 2.28 -22.54 10.27
N ARG A 133 2.81 -21.70 9.39
CA ARG A 133 3.65 -20.53 9.75
C ARG A 133 2.82 -19.28 10.12
N GLU A 134 1.55 -19.25 9.74
CA GLU A 134 0.65 -18.08 9.89
C GLU A 134 -0.57 -18.47 10.75
N LYS A 135 -0.33 -19.22 11.83
CA LYS A 135 -1.41 -19.79 12.65
C LYS A 135 -2.12 -18.72 13.46
N PHE A 136 -3.44 -18.84 13.54
CA PHE A 136 -4.29 -18.06 14.43
C PHE A 136 -4.60 -18.85 15.71
N GLY A 137 -4.48 -18.18 16.85
CA GLY A 137 -4.90 -18.71 18.14
C GLY A 137 -6.43 -18.70 18.29
N PRO A 138 -7.04 -17.63 18.83
CA PRO A 138 -8.50 -17.55 19.00
C PRO A 138 -9.26 -17.46 17.66
N ASP A 139 -10.48 -18.00 17.61
CA ASP A 139 -11.34 -17.87 16.43
C ASP A 139 -11.89 -16.45 16.25
N GLU A 140 -11.99 -15.66 17.31
CA GLU A 140 -12.37 -14.25 17.20
C GLU A 140 -11.35 -13.43 16.40
N HIS A 141 -10.05 -13.65 16.62
CA HIS A 141 -9.00 -12.96 15.88
C HIS A 141 -9.02 -13.36 14.40
N PHE A 142 -9.15 -14.67 14.13
CA PHE A 142 -9.27 -15.19 12.77
C PHE A 142 -10.51 -14.62 12.05
N ALA A 143 -11.65 -14.60 12.73
CA ALA A 143 -12.91 -14.13 12.17
C ALA A 143 -12.89 -12.61 11.92
N ARG A 144 -12.34 -11.83 12.86
CA ARG A 144 -12.18 -10.38 12.69
C ARG A 144 -11.30 -10.07 11.48
N ASP A 145 -10.12 -10.67 11.43
CA ASP A 145 -9.13 -10.37 10.38
C ASP A 145 -9.62 -10.87 9.00
N SER A 146 -10.34 -11.99 8.95
CA SER A 146 -10.98 -12.50 7.74
C SER A 146 -12.10 -11.59 7.24
N ARG A 147 -12.93 -11.05 8.14
CA ARG A 147 -13.98 -10.08 7.79
C ARG A 147 -13.39 -8.77 7.29
N ASP A 148 -12.39 -8.23 7.99
CA ASP A 148 -11.68 -7.01 7.59
C ASP A 148 -11.05 -7.19 6.20
N ALA A 149 -10.35 -8.30 5.97
CA ALA A 149 -9.74 -8.58 4.68
C ALA A 149 -10.78 -8.73 3.56
N TYR A 150 -11.88 -9.46 3.80
CA TYR A 150 -12.96 -9.62 2.81
C TYR A 150 -13.62 -8.28 2.47
N LEU A 151 -13.92 -7.47 3.48
CA LEU A 151 -14.54 -6.16 3.30
C LEU A 151 -13.64 -5.21 2.49
N ARG A 152 -12.34 -5.19 2.79
CA ARG A 152 -11.37 -4.35 2.07
C ARG A 152 -11.18 -4.76 0.61
N ILE A 153 -11.26 -6.06 0.29
CA ILE A 153 -11.14 -6.53 -1.09
C ILE A 153 -12.43 -6.36 -1.87
N THR A 154 -13.58 -6.66 -1.26
CA THR A 154 -14.87 -6.72 -1.97
C THR A 154 -15.72 -5.46 -1.84
N GLY A 155 -15.40 -4.57 -0.90
CA GLY A 155 -16.23 -3.44 -0.51
C GLY A 155 -17.55 -3.81 0.18
N LYS A 156 -17.75 -5.10 0.52
CA LYS A 156 -19.00 -5.61 1.11
C LYS A 156 -18.74 -6.33 2.43
N PRO A 157 -19.59 -6.13 3.46
CA PRO A 157 -19.44 -6.84 4.72
C PRO A 157 -19.69 -8.33 4.54
N LEU A 158 -18.84 -9.17 5.13
CA LEU A 158 -18.99 -10.61 5.07
C LEU A 158 -20.09 -11.08 6.02
N ARG A 159 -21.23 -11.48 5.46
CA ARG A 159 -22.30 -12.16 6.20
C ARG A 159 -21.99 -13.65 6.29
N TRP A 160 -21.41 -14.05 7.42
CA TRP A 160 -21.10 -15.45 7.68
C TRP A 160 -22.37 -16.26 7.92
N LYS A 161 -22.57 -17.36 7.18
CA LYS A 161 -23.82 -18.12 7.17
C LYS A 161 -24.18 -18.79 8.51
N ARG A 162 -23.20 -19.07 9.38
CA ARG A 162 -23.44 -19.74 10.68
C ARG A 162 -23.00 -18.87 11.86
N LYS A 163 -23.94 -18.42 12.70
CA LYS A 163 -23.61 -17.77 13.98
C LYS A 163 -23.02 -18.82 14.94
N ARG A 164 -22.10 -18.38 15.81
CA ARG A 164 -21.27 -19.15 16.76
C ARG A 164 -21.91 -20.47 17.21
N GLY A 165 -21.13 -21.55 17.22
CA GLY A 165 -21.50 -22.76 17.95
C GLY A 165 -21.71 -22.39 19.42
N HIS A 166 -22.93 -22.56 19.90
CA HIS A 166 -23.25 -22.51 21.31
C HIS A 166 -22.41 -23.60 21.99
N ARG A 167 -21.51 -23.23 22.92
CA ARG A 167 -21.01 -24.19 23.92
C ARG A 167 -22.18 -24.42 24.87
N GLY A 168 -22.94 -25.48 24.61
CA GLY A 168 -23.96 -26.02 25.50
C GLY A 168 -23.98 -27.53 25.28
N ASP A 169 -23.96 -28.26 26.39
CA ASP A 169 -24.06 -29.72 26.55
C ASP A 169 -22.73 -30.49 26.63
N SER A 170 -22.13 -30.42 27.82
CA SER A 170 -21.62 -31.57 28.56
C SER A 170 -21.97 -31.41 30.02
#